data_AF-W8BZK2-F1
#
_entry.id   AF-W8BZK2-F1
#
_cell.length_a   1.000
_cell.length_b   1.000
_cell.length_c   1.000
_cell.angle_alpha   90.00
_cell.angle_beta   90.00
_cell.angle_gamma   90.00
#
_symmetry.space_group_name_H-M   'P 1'
#
loop_
_entity.id
_entity.type
_entity.pdbx_description
1 polymer ?
#
loop_
_entity_poly.entity_id
_entity_poly.type
_entity_poly.pdbx_seq_one_letter_code
_entity_poly.pdbx_strand_id
1 'polypeptide(L)'
;MNQADTNGQIGTPAGHTSSDGSATGPPKTAKQLEKEAKKAEKLAKLQAKLDKKAAVPASTEKKEKPEKKVKETKEVALYTSNTAPGEKKDTSGFLPDAYSPRYVEAQWYSWWEKEGFFKPEYGRTSISEPNPNGKFVMVIPPPNVTGSLHLGHALTNAIEDAITRYHRMKGLTTLWVPGCDHAGIATQVVVEKKLWREEKLTRHDLGREKFIEKIWDWRREKGVRIYDQLKCLGSSYDWTRVAFTMDPKLCKAVTEAFVRLHEDGSIYRSSRLVNWSCALRSAISDIEVDKVDIPGKTFFAIPGYTDKVEFGVLVKFAYKVENSDEEVIVATTRIETMLGDTAIAVHPQDERYKHLHGKYVQHPFCDRRLPIVVDDFVDMNFGTGAVKITPAHDANDYDVGKRCNLPFITIFNDDGYIIGDYGEFKGMKRFDCRKRILEKLKELGLYRETINNPMVVPFCSRSKDVVEPMIKPQWYVKCDQLAADATEAVRKGELKIIPEHHTKIWYHWMEGIRDWCVSRQLWWGHRIPAYYVSFNDDSIKGGTLANSDGRVS
;
A
#
# COMPACT_ATOMS: atom_id res chain seq x y z
N MET A 1 54.07 30.91 6.31
CA MET A 1 53.70 31.41 4.98
C MET A 1 52.19 31.59 4.95
N ASN A 2 51.80 32.84 5.25
CA ASN A 2 50.55 33.62 5.14
C ASN A 2 49.19 32.89 5.24
N GLN A 3 48.37 33.04 6.30
CA GLN A 3 47.58 34.23 6.77
C GLN A 3 46.59 34.74 5.71
N ALA A 4 45.39 35.26 5.96
CA ALA A 4 44.47 35.43 7.10
C ALA A 4 43.20 36.13 6.50
N ASP A 5 42.14 36.27 7.29
CA ASP A 5 40.89 37.00 7.00
C ASP A 5 41.06 38.43 6.41
N THR A 6 40.06 38.93 5.69
CA THR A 6 39.52 40.31 5.91
C THR A 6 38.20 40.59 5.14
N ASN A 7 37.38 41.43 5.78
CA ASN A 7 36.04 41.91 5.45
C ASN A 7 35.96 42.94 4.29
N GLY A 8 34.78 42.98 3.65
CA GLY A 8 33.97 44.22 3.53
C GLY A 8 33.93 44.92 2.17
N GLN A 9 32.74 45.07 1.57
CA GLN A 9 32.07 46.38 1.38
C GLN A 9 30.72 46.28 0.66
N ILE A 10 29.85 47.20 1.06
CA ILE A 10 28.45 47.42 0.67
C ILE A 10 28.43 48.34 -0.57
N GLY A 11 27.52 48.08 -1.51
CA GLY A 11 27.21 48.98 -2.63
C GLY A 11 25.77 48.78 -3.13
N THR A 12 24.91 49.74 -2.82
CA THR A 12 23.53 49.95 -3.29
C THR A 12 23.42 50.09 -4.82
N PRO A 13 22.31 49.66 -5.45
CA PRO A 13 22.00 50.02 -6.84
C PRO A 13 21.02 51.21 -6.92
N ALA A 14 21.43 52.28 -7.60
CA ALA A 14 20.54 53.16 -8.37
C ALA A 14 20.28 52.45 -9.71
N GLY A 15 19.11 52.46 -10.36
CA GLY A 15 18.09 53.49 -10.49
C GLY A 15 17.94 53.77 -11.99
N HIS A 16 16.84 53.29 -12.60
CA HIS A 16 16.14 53.76 -13.83
C HIS A 16 15.42 52.61 -14.54
N THR A 17 14.10 52.47 -14.30
CA THR A 17 12.96 52.97 -15.10
C THR A 17 12.72 52.17 -16.38
N SER A 18 11.71 51.30 -16.33
CA SER A 18 11.03 50.74 -17.50
C SER A 18 9.56 51.15 -17.48
N SER A 19 9.13 51.64 -18.63
CA SER A 19 7.81 52.11 -19.03
C SER A 19 6.67 51.11 -18.87
N ASP A 20 5.49 51.68 -18.61
CA ASP A 20 4.16 51.06 -18.60
C ASP A 20 3.83 50.27 -19.89
N GLY A 21 3.13 49.17 -19.68
CA GLY A 21 2.42 48.41 -20.71
C GLY A 21 1.25 47.66 -20.08
N SER A 22 0.09 48.32 -19.99
CA SER A 22 -1.15 47.78 -19.43
C SER A 22 -1.84 46.81 -20.38
N ALA A 23 -2.08 45.56 -19.94
CA ALA A 23 -3.05 44.65 -20.56
C ALA A 23 -4.10 44.25 -19.51
N THR A 24 -5.34 44.69 -19.73
CA THR A 24 -6.51 44.48 -18.87
C THR A 24 -7.16 43.11 -19.14
N GLY A 25 -7.07 42.20 -18.17
CA GLY A 25 -7.87 40.96 -18.14
C GLY A 25 -9.28 41.19 -17.57
N PRO A 26 -10.20 40.22 -17.72
CA PRO A 26 -11.60 40.38 -17.31
C PRO A 26 -11.74 40.57 -15.78
N PRO A 27 -12.77 41.32 -15.32
CA PRO A 27 -12.90 41.69 -13.91
C PRO A 27 -13.07 40.46 -13.02
N LYS A 28 -12.29 40.42 -11.93
CA LYS A 28 -12.31 39.33 -10.94
C LYS A 28 -13.70 39.24 -10.28
N THR A 29 -14.17 38.02 -10.08
CA THR A 29 -15.45 37.75 -9.41
C THR A 29 -15.41 38.12 -7.92
N ALA A 30 -16.55 38.46 -7.33
CA ALA A 30 -16.65 38.85 -5.90
C ALA A 30 -16.05 37.81 -4.94
N LYS A 31 -16.19 36.51 -5.24
CA LYS A 31 -15.58 35.40 -4.49
C LYS A 31 -14.04 35.38 -4.59
N GLN A 32 -13.47 35.78 -5.72
CA GLN A 32 -12.02 35.87 -5.88
C GLN A 32 -11.44 37.04 -5.09
N LEU A 33 -12.13 38.19 -5.10
CA LEU A 33 -11.75 39.36 -4.31
C LEU A 33 -11.82 39.07 -2.80
N GLU A 34 -12.84 38.35 -2.33
CA GLU A 34 -12.94 37.96 -0.91
C GLU A 34 -11.82 36.98 -0.49
N LYS A 35 -11.44 36.05 -1.38
CA LYS A 35 -10.36 35.09 -1.13
C LYS A 35 -8.98 35.77 -1.13
N GLU A 36 -8.77 36.76 -1.99
CA GLU A 36 -7.56 37.59 -1.99
C GLU A 36 -7.49 38.48 -0.76
N ALA A 37 -8.61 39.09 -0.33
CA ALA A 37 -8.68 39.88 0.90
C ALA A 37 -8.35 39.02 2.15
N LYS A 38 -8.90 37.80 2.25
CA LYS A 38 -8.57 36.86 3.34
C LYS A 38 -7.11 36.40 3.32
N LYS A 39 -6.49 36.26 2.14
CA LYS A 39 -5.06 35.95 2.02
C LYS A 39 -4.19 37.14 2.42
N ALA A 40 -4.54 38.34 1.97
CA ALA A 40 -3.84 39.58 2.32
C ALA A 40 -3.91 39.84 3.83
N GLU A 41 -5.06 39.61 4.47
CA GLU A 41 -5.22 39.75 5.92
C GLU A 41 -4.36 38.73 6.70
N LYS A 42 -4.27 37.48 6.22
CA LYS A 42 -3.39 36.46 6.82
C LYS A 42 -1.91 36.81 6.67
N LEU A 43 -1.50 37.32 5.51
CA LEU A 43 -0.13 37.79 5.26
C LEU A 43 0.22 39.00 6.12
N ALA A 44 -0.69 39.97 6.25
CA ALA A 44 -0.52 41.12 7.13
C ALA A 44 -0.39 40.71 8.60
N LYS A 45 -1.20 39.74 9.08
CA LYS A 45 -1.10 39.18 10.44
C LYS A 45 0.20 38.41 10.67
N LEU A 46 0.74 37.75 9.65
CA LEU A 46 2.03 37.06 9.72
C LEU A 46 3.19 38.07 9.76
N GLN A 47 3.14 39.09 8.89
CA GLN A 47 4.15 40.15 8.82
C GLN A 47 4.18 40.96 10.12
N ALA A 48 3.04 41.34 10.67
CA ALA A 48 2.96 42.04 11.96
C ALA A 48 3.52 41.20 13.14
N LYS A 49 3.46 39.86 13.06
CA LYS A 49 4.10 38.97 14.05
C LYS A 49 5.62 38.88 13.87
N LEU A 50 6.10 38.95 12.63
CA LEU A 50 7.52 38.95 12.31
C LEU A 50 8.16 40.31 12.68
N ASP A 51 7.46 41.41 12.40
CA ASP A 51 7.91 42.76 12.73
C ASP A 51 7.92 42.99 14.26
N LYS A 52 6.95 42.43 15.00
CA LYS A 52 6.98 42.40 16.48
C LYS A 52 8.14 41.59 17.05
N LYS A 53 8.66 40.61 16.30
CA LYS A 53 9.86 39.84 16.68
C LYS A 53 11.15 40.57 16.31
N ALA A 54 11.12 41.43 15.30
CA ALA A 54 12.27 42.21 14.83
C ALA A 54 12.46 43.53 15.61
N ALA A 55 11.42 44.06 16.26
CA ALA A 55 11.45 45.36 16.95
C ALA A 55 11.95 45.33 18.41
N VAL A 56 12.81 44.38 18.80
CA VAL A 56 13.50 44.43 20.11
C VAL A 56 14.89 45.02 19.89
N PRO A 57 15.20 46.25 20.37
CA PRO A 57 16.50 46.85 20.16
C PRO A 57 17.57 46.20 21.04
N ALA A 58 18.74 45.98 20.45
CA ALA A 58 19.97 45.71 21.17
C ALA A 58 20.58 47.04 21.66
N SER A 59 20.49 47.32 22.96
CA SER A 59 21.36 48.29 23.62
C SER A 59 21.83 47.75 24.97
N THR A 60 23.15 47.70 25.09
CA THR A 60 23.94 47.36 26.27
C THR A 60 24.04 48.55 27.22
N GLU A 61 23.49 48.43 28.43
CA GLU A 61 24.00 49.12 29.61
C GLU A 61 24.11 48.12 30.77
N LYS A 62 25.29 48.10 31.40
CA LYS A 62 25.65 47.27 32.54
C LYS A 62 24.78 47.65 33.75
N LYS A 63 23.84 46.81 34.12
CA LYS A 63 23.39 46.64 35.52
C LYS A 63 23.72 45.22 35.95
N GLU A 64 24.34 45.11 37.12
CA GLU A 64 24.72 43.85 37.75
C GLU A 64 23.55 42.86 37.72
N LYS A 65 23.79 41.69 37.14
CA LYS A 65 22.85 40.58 37.18
C LYS A 65 22.85 40.06 38.63
N PRO A 66 21.69 39.89 39.29
CA PRO A 66 21.63 38.94 40.38
C PRO A 66 22.05 37.58 39.82
N GLU A 67 22.93 36.89 40.54
CA GLU A 67 23.45 35.58 40.16
C GLU A 67 22.35 34.73 39.52
N LYS A 68 22.56 34.34 38.26
CA LYS A 68 21.76 33.27 37.65
C LYS A 68 21.98 32.06 38.53
N LYS A 69 21.02 31.72 39.39
CA LYS A 69 20.88 30.38 39.93
C LYS A 69 20.98 29.43 38.75
N VAL A 70 22.06 28.65 38.73
CA VAL A 70 22.18 27.47 37.89
C VAL A 70 20.86 26.73 38.05
N LYS A 71 20.11 26.56 36.97
CA LYS A 71 18.93 25.72 36.99
C LYS A 71 19.47 24.31 37.14
N GLU A 72 19.68 23.88 38.38
CA GLU A 72 19.98 22.50 38.72
C GLU A 72 18.95 21.65 37.99
N THR A 73 19.40 20.95 36.96
CA THR A 73 18.61 19.88 36.38
C THR A 73 18.59 18.84 37.47
N LYS A 74 17.52 18.79 38.27
CA LYS A 74 17.35 17.75 39.30
C LYS A 74 17.70 16.42 38.65
N GLU A 75 18.77 15.79 39.11
CA GLU A 75 19.18 14.48 38.60
C GLU A 75 17.99 13.53 38.73
N VAL A 76 17.69 12.80 37.66
CA VAL A 76 16.58 11.84 37.67
C VAL A 76 16.94 10.78 38.70
N ALA A 77 16.22 10.73 39.82
CA ALA A 77 16.45 9.72 40.84
C ALA A 77 16.40 8.32 40.21
N LEU A 78 17.40 7.49 40.51
CA LEU A 78 17.52 6.13 40.01
C LEU A 78 17.38 5.15 41.18
N TYR A 79 16.81 3.98 40.88
CA TYR A 79 16.73 2.90 41.86
C TYR A 79 18.11 2.25 42.00
N THR A 80 18.71 2.34 43.18
CA THR A 80 20.09 1.88 43.47
C THR A 80 20.14 0.64 44.36
N SER A 81 19.01 0.15 44.87
CA SER A 81 18.98 -1.06 45.68
C SER A 81 19.32 -2.30 44.87
N ASN A 82 20.00 -3.26 45.48
CA ASN A 82 20.44 -4.51 44.87
C ASN A 82 19.33 -5.58 44.84
N THR A 83 18.14 -5.23 44.35
CA THR A 83 17.05 -6.20 44.15
C THR A 83 17.31 -7.02 42.89
N ALA A 84 17.30 -8.35 43.02
CA ALA A 84 17.53 -9.22 41.89
C ALA A 84 16.37 -9.15 40.88
N PRO A 85 16.63 -9.33 39.57
CA PRO A 85 15.57 -9.35 38.57
C PRO A 85 14.47 -10.37 38.92
N GLY A 86 13.23 -9.90 38.95
CA GLY A 86 12.08 -10.75 39.28
C GLY A 86 11.75 -10.83 40.77
N GLU A 87 12.53 -10.21 41.65
CA GLU A 87 12.14 -10.04 43.05
C GLU A 87 11.30 -8.78 43.24
N LYS A 88 10.45 -8.81 44.26
CA LYS A 88 9.64 -7.63 44.61
C LYS A 88 10.59 -6.50 45.00
N LYS A 89 10.39 -5.34 44.35
CA LYS A 89 11.13 -4.12 44.65
C LYS A 89 11.12 -3.81 46.15
N ASP A 90 12.30 -3.55 46.71
CA ASP A 90 12.41 -3.03 48.06
C ASP A 90 11.92 -1.57 48.09
N THR A 91 10.87 -1.33 48.88
CA THR A 91 10.25 -0.01 49.08
C THR A 91 10.51 0.55 50.48
N SER A 92 11.37 -0.07 51.28
CA SER A 92 11.73 0.40 52.62
C SER A 92 12.77 1.53 52.61
N GLY A 93 13.50 1.69 51.50
CA GLY A 93 14.52 2.71 51.30
C GLY A 93 13.98 4.12 51.06
N PHE A 94 14.92 5.04 50.82
CA PHE A 94 14.63 6.46 50.57
C PHE A 94 13.68 6.67 49.39
N LEU A 95 12.61 7.44 49.61
CA LEU A 95 11.68 7.89 48.58
C LEU A 95 12.16 9.23 48.00
N PRO A 96 12.36 9.34 46.67
CA PRO A 96 12.78 10.59 46.05
C PRO A 96 11.79 11.74 46.30
N ASP A 97 12.31 12.95 46.54
CA ASP A 97 11.51 14.17 46.77
C ASP A 97 10.64 14.58 45.57
N ALA A 98 10.91 14.03 44.38
CA ALA A 98 10.12 14.23 43.18
C ALA A 98 9.87 12.90 42.48
N TYR A 99 8.69 12.77 41.85
CA TYR A 99 8.35 11.58 41.06
C TYR A 99 9.37 11.35 39.94
N SER A 100 9.99 10.17 39.95
CA SER A 100 10.88 9.69 38.90
C SER A 100 10.32 8.37 38.35
N PRO A 101 9.80 8.33 37.10
CA PRO A 101 9.32 7.09 36.48
C PRO A 101 10.38 6.00 36.48
N ARG A 102 11.64 6.35 36.15
CA ARG A 102 12.76 5.40 36.12
C ARG A 102 13.05 4.80 37.49
N TYR A 103 12.91 5.59 38.56
CA TYR A 103 12.99 5.05 39.92
C TYR A 103 11.80 4.15 40.19
N VAL A 104 10.58 4.61 39.92
CA VAL A 104 9.35 3.92 40.31
C VAL A 104 9.21 2.60 39.59
N GLU A 105 9.28 2.58 38.25
CA GLU A 105 9.06 1.44 37.37
C GLU A 105 10.13 0.33 37.50
N ALA A 106 11.33 0.67 38.01
CA ALA A 106 12.41 -0.29 38.18
C ALA A 106 11.95 -1.54 38.96
N GLN A 107 12.35 -2.72 38.48
CA GLN A 107 12.07 -4.05 39.04
C GLN A 107 10.60 -4.52 39.05
N TRP A 108 9.61 -3.64 38.90
CA TRP A 108 8.20 -4.08 38.94
C TRP A 108 7.84 -5.06 37.84
N TYR A 109 8.26 -4.78 36.61
CA TYR A 109 7.82 -5.58 35.47
C TYR A 109 8.34 -7.02 35.53
N SER A 110 9.63 -7.18 35.82
CA SER A 110 10.25 -8.50 35.96
C SER A 110 9.62 -9.30 37.10
N TRP A 111 9.26 -8.64 38.20
CA TRP A 111 8.52 -9.28 39.30
C TRP A 111 7.11 -9.68 38.89
N TRP A 112 6.34 -8.79 38.24
CA TRP A 112 4.99 -9.11 37.76
C TRP A 112 4.96 -10.30 36.79
N GLU A 113 5.97 -10.38 35.91
CA GLU A 113 6.12 -11.50 34.97
C GLU A 113 6.45 -12.81 35.71
N LYS A 114 7.38 -12.78 36.68
CA LYS A 114 7.78 -13.96 37.47
C LYS A 114 6.63 -14.52 38.29
N GLU A 115 5.87 -13.67 38.97
CA GLU A 115 4.70 -14.07 39.77
C GLU A 115 3.53 -14.56 38.90
N GLY A 116 3.58 -14.33 37.59
CA GLY A 116 2.55 -14.77 36.66
C GLY A 116 1.25 -13.95 36.76
N PHE A 117 1.29 -12.72 37.27
CA PHE A 117 0.10 -11.87 37.47
C PHE A 117 -0.72 -11.61 36.20
N PHE A 118 -0.09 -11.77 35.03
CA PHE A 118 -0.73 -11.54 33.74
C PHE A 118 -1.45 -12.78 33.21
N LYS A 119 -1.20 -13.95 33.79
CA LYS A 119 -1.74 -15.25 33.37
C LYS A 119 -3.20 -15.40 33.82
N PRO A 120 -4.09 -16.00 33.00
CA PRO A 120 -5.46 -16.30 33.41
C PRO A 120 -5.54 -17.33 34.56
N GLU A 121 -4.48 -18.10 34.79
CA GLU A 121 -4.31 -19.04 35.90
C GLU A 121 -4.08 -18.33 37.24
N TYR A 122 -3.65 -17.06 37.25
CA TYR A 122 -3.30 -16.36 38.49
C TYR A 122 -4.50 -16.24 39.44
N GLY A 123 -4.30 -16.66 40.70
CA GLY A 123 -5.34 -16.64 41.72
C GLY A 123 -6.46 -17.68 41.52
N ARG A 124 -6.23 -18.72 40.69
CA ARG A 124 -7.20 -19.78 40.41
C ARG A 124 -6.59 -21.17 40.62
N THR A 125 -7.42 -22.11 41.05
CA THR A 125 -7.06 -23.54 41.11
C THR A 125 -7.02 -24.16 39.71
N SER A 126 -7.98 -23.79 38.85
CA SER A 126 -8.05 -24.25 37.46
C SER A 126 -8.71 -23.22 36.54
N ILE A 127 -8.26 -23.17 35.28
CA ILE A 127 -8.89 -22.36 34.22
C ILE A 127 -10.17 -23.00 33.66
N SER A 128 -10.35 -24.30 33.87
CA SER A 128 -11.54 -25.05 33.42
C SER A 128 -12.73 -24.81 34.34
N GLU A 129 -12.48 -24.43 35.60
CA GLU A 129 -13.54 -24.09 36.54
C GLU A 129 -14.28 -22.81 36.10
N PRO A 130 -15.62 -22.82 36.10
CA PRO A 130 -16.41 -21.63 35.80
C PRO A 130 -16.02 -20.45 36.71
N ASN A 131 -15.86 -19.27 36.13
CA ASN A 131 -15.73 -18.04 36.90
C ASN A 131 -17.09 -17.34 36.94
N PRO A 132 -17.70 -17.13 38.13
CA PRO A 132 -18.98 -16.42 38.23
C PRO A 132 -18.92 -14.99 37.69
N ASN A 133 -17.74 -14.34 37.73
CA ASN A 133 -17.54 -13.01 37.19
C ASN A 133 -17.40 -12.98 35.66
N GLY A 134 -17.25 -14.15 35.02
CA GLY A 134 -17.09 -14.28 33.57
C GLY A 134 -15.64 -14.28 33.09
N LYS A 135 -15.47 -14.14 31.77
CA LYS A 135 -14.19 -14.20 31.07
C LYS A 135 -14.01 -12.97 30.18
N PHE A 136 -12.78 -12.49 30.07
CA PHE A 136 -12.39 -11.46 29.13
C PHE A 136 -11.16 -11.93 28.36
N VAL A 137 -11.27 -12.03 27.04
CA VAL A 137 -10.17 -12.46 26.18
C VAL A 137 -9.98 -11.44 25.08
N MET A 138 -8.73 -11.03 24.88
CA MET A 138 -8.34 -10.13 23.80
C MET A 138 -7.05 -10.65 23.16
N VAL A 139 -6.95 -10.49 21.86
CA VAL A 139 -5.74 -10.79 21.10
C VAL A 139 -5.13 -9.46 20.70
N ILE A 140 -3.82 -9.30 20.89
CA ILE A 140 -3.12 -8.12 20.39
C ILE A 140 -3.33 -8.02 18.87
N PRO A 141 -3.54 -6.82 18.30
CA PRO A 141 -3.31 -6.61 16.87
C PRO A 141 -1.81 -6.82 16.60
N PRO A 142 -1.40 -7.96 16.02
CA PRO A 142 -0.01 -8.39 16.08
C PRO A 142 0.87 -7.42 15.30
N PRO A 143 1.85 -6.74 15.93
CA PRO A 143 2.74 -5.82 15.24
C PRO A 143 3.57 -6.56 14.20
N ASN A 144 3.77 -5.90 13.05
CA ASN A 144 4.58 -6.39 11.96
C ASN A 144 6.07 -6.44 12.35
N VAL A 145 6.77 -7.52 11.99
CA VAL A 145 8.22 -7.65 12.21
C VAL A 145 9.02 -6.86 11.17
N THR A 146 8.80 -5.55 11.10
CA THR A 146 9.41 -4.63 10.11
C THR A 146 10.33 -3.59 10.74
N GLY A 147 10.49 -3.59 12.07
CA GLY A 147 11.37 -2.64 12.75
C GLY A 147 11.04 -2.44 14.23
N SER A 148 10.95 -1.17 14.65
CA SER A 148 10.63 -0.77 16.03
C SER A 148 9.22 -0.21 16.11
N LEU A 149 8.61 -0.30 17.29
CA LEU A 149 7.32 0.29 17.57
C LEU A 149 7.39 1.83 17.56
N HIS A 150 6.30 2.45 17.14
CA HIS A 150 6.07 3.91 17.12
C HIS A 150 4.91 4.32 18.03
N LEU A 151 4.67 5.62 18.21
CA LEU A 151 3.64 6.15 19.12
C LEU A 151 2.23 5.59 18.89
N GLY A 152 1.84 5.33 17.64
CA GLY A 152 0.57 4.63 17.36
C GLY A 152 0.44 3.25 18.04
N HIS A 153 1.51 2.46 18.08
CA HIS A 153 1.51 1.18 18.80
C HIS A 153 1.39 1.39 20.31
N ALA A 154 2.09 2.39 20.85
CA ALA A 154 2.01 2.73 22.28
C ALA A 154 0.59 3.16 22.68
N LEU A 155 -0.10 3.95 21.84
CA LEU A 155 -1.49 4.35 22.05
C LEU A 155 -2.44 3.14 22.09
N THR A 156 -2.41 2.29 21.05
CA THR A 156 -3.26 1.09 20.99
C THR A 156 -3.01 0.18 22.19
N ASN A 157 -1.74 -0.09 22.48
CA ASN A 157 -1.36 -0.95 23.59
C ASN A 157 -1.78 -0.39 24.96
N ALA A 158 -1.65 0.92 25.19
CA ALA A 158 -2.06 1.54 26.45
C ALA A 158 -3.57 1.41 26.70
N ILE A 159 -4.38 1.57 25.64
CA ILE A 159 -5.83 1.40 25.72
C ILE A 159 -6.19 -0.05 26.01
N GLU A 160 -5.61 -0.99 25.25
CA GLU A 160 -5.86 -2.42 25.42
C GLU A 160 -5.41 -2.94 26.80
N ASP A 161 -4.25 -2.47 27.30
CA ASP A 161 -3.77 -2.81 28.63
C ASP A 161 -4.70 -2.28 29.73
N ALA A 162 -5.17 -1.04 29.61
CA ALA A 162 -6.12 -0.46 30.56
C ALA A 162 -7.43 -1.26 30.63
N ILE A 163 -7.98 -1.66 29.48
CA ILE A 163 -9.18 -2.51 29.39
C ILE A 163 -8.91 -3.88 30.03
N THR A 164 -7.79 -4.50 29.71
CA THR A 164 -7.38 -5.79 30.26
C THR A 164 -7.26 -5.73 31.79
N ARG A 165 -6.54 -4.73 32.31
CA ARG A 165 -6.38 -4.50 33.75
C ARG A 165 -7.72 -4.25 34.43
N TYR A 166 -8.59 -3.43 33.84
CA TYR A 166 -9.93 -3.16 34.37
C TYR A 166 -10.76 -4.45 34.52
N HIS A 167 -10.79 -5.31 33.49
CA HIS A 167 -11.51 -6.58 33.56
C HIS A 167 -10.88 -7.56 34.55
N ARG A 168 -9.54 -7.61 34.63
CA ARG A 168 -8.83 -8.39 35.64
C ARG A 168 -9.17 -7.92 37.07
N MET A 169 -9.23 -6.61 37.30
CA MET A 169 -9.61 -6.01 38.60
C MET A 169 -11.07 -6.27 38.97
N LYS A 170 -11.95 -6.47 37.98
CA LYS A 170 -13.33 -6.93 38.19
C LYS A 170 -13.44 -8.42 38.54
N GLY A 171 -12.32 -9.14 38.64
CA GLY A 171 -12.29 -10.56 38.99
C GLY A 171 -12.66 -11.50 37.84
N LEU A 172 -12.70 -11.01 36.59
CA LEU A 172 -12.90 -11.87 35.42
C LEU A 172 -11.65 -12.72 35.17
N THR A 173 -11.86 -13.88 34.55
CA THR A 173 -10.74 -14.65 33.98
C THR A 173 -10.25 -13.92 32.73
N THR A 174 -9.13 -13.21 32.87
CA THR A 174 -8.64 -12.27 31.87
C THR A 174 -7.41 -12.83 31.15
N LEU A 175 -7.45 -12.83 29.81
CA LEU A 175 -6.33 -13.20 28.96
C LEU A 175 -6.12 -12.16 27.87
N TRP A 176 -4.91 -11.60 27.81
CA TRP A 176 -4.46 -10.79 26.68
C TRP A 176 -3.31 -11.50 25.98
N VAL A 177 -3.59 -12.01 24.78
CA VAL A 177 -2.68 -12.89 24.03
C VAL A 177 -1.68 -12.03 23.24
N PRO A 178 -0.36 -12.16 23.50
CA PRO A 178 0.65 -11.48 22.71
C PRO A 178 1.01 -12.24 21.43
N GLY A 179 1.55 -11.52 20.46
CA GLY A 179 2.04 -12.11 19.22
C GLY A 179 2.61 -11.07 18.25
N CYS A 180 3.20 -11.55 17.16
CA CYS A 180 3.71 -10.71 16.08
C CYS A 180 3.31 -11.29 14.72
N ASP A 181 3.19 -10.40 13.73
CA ASP A 181 2.89 -10.80 12.36
C ASP A 181 4.15 -10.79 11.49
N HIS A 182 4.34 -11.86 10.72
CA HIS A 182 5.37 -12.04 9.71
C HIS A 182 5.29 -10.99 8.59
N ALA A 183 4.14 -10.35 8.40
CA ALA A 183 3.91 -9.21 7.51
C ALA A 183 4.29 -9.43 6.03
N GLY A 184 4.39 -10.69 5.59
CA GLY A 184 4.67 -11.12 4.22
C GLY A 184 5.55 -10.16 3.41
N ILE A 185 4.90 -9.40 2.52
CA ILE A 185 5.54 -8.46 1.59
C ILE A 185 6.33 -7.35 2.28
N ALA A 186 5.87 -6.86 3.43
CA ALA A 186 6.51 -5.74 4.12
C ALA A 186 7.85 -6.17 4.70
N THR A 187 7.90 -7.33 5.38
CA THR A 187 9.16 -7.88 5.89
C THR A 187 10.09 -8.26 4.76
N GLN A 188 9.58 -8.85 3.68
CA GLN A 188 10.39 -9.20 2.52
C GLN A 188 11.09 -7.97 1.92
N VAL A 189 10.35 -6.88 1.66
CA VAL A 189 10.90 -5.64 1.10
C VAL A 189 11.91 -4.99 2.05
N VAL A 190 11.68 -5.01 3.37
CA VAL A 190 12.63 -4.46 4.35
C VAL A 190 13.94 -5.25 4.33
N VAL A 191 13.88 -6.58 4.27
CA VAL A 191 15.06 -7.44 4.22
C VAL A 191 15.79 -7.31 2.88
N GLU A 192 15.07 -7.20 1.75
CA GLU A 192 15.68 -6.91 0.44
C GLU A 192 16.42 -5.57 0.43
N LYS A 193 15.82 -4.51 1.00
CA LYS A 193 16.48 -3.21 1.13
C LYS A 193 17.72 -3.26 2.02
N LYS A 194 17.66 -4.01 3.13
CA LYS A 194 18.81 -4.25 4.02
C LYS A 194 19.93 -4.95 3.24
N LEU A 195 19.60 -6.04 2.56
CA LEU A 195 20.54 -6.85 1.77
C LEU A 195 21.22 -6.01 0.68
N TRP A 196 20.45 -5.22 -0.07
CA TRP A 196 21.02 -4.34 -1.10
C TRP A 196 21.93 -3.26 -0.52
N ARG A 197 21.59 -2.72 0.65
CA ARG A 197 22.40 -1.68 1.31
C ARG A 197 23.72 -2.23 1.84
N GLU A 198 23.69 -3.41 2.45
CA GLU A 198 24.83 -4.00 3.18
C GLU A 198 25.71 -4.87 2.28
N GLU A 199 25.11 -5.67 1.40
CA GLU A 199 25.82 -6.69 0.61
C GLU A 199 25.78 -6.40 -0.91
N LYS A 200 24.97 -5.44 -1.37
CA LYS A 200 24.72 -5.16 -2.81
C LYS A 200 24.20 -6.39 -3.58
N LEU A 201 23.57 -7.31 -2.87
CA LEU A 201 22.92 -8.50 -3.42
C LEU A 201 21.40 -8.33 -3.45
N THR A 202 20.77 -9.04 -4.38
CA THR A 202 19.32 -9.17 -4.47
C THR A 202 18.88 -10.54 -3.93
N ARG A 203 17.58 -10.71 -3.65
CA ARG A 203 17.03 -12.03 -3.28
C ARG A 203 17.35 -13.11 -4.32
N HIS A 204 17.41 -12.74 -5.60
CA HIS A 204 17.64 -13.67 -6.68
C HIS A 204 19.08 -14.18 -6.71
N ASP A 205 20.05 -13.34 -6.31
CA ASP A 205 21.46 -13.73 -6.22
C ASP A 205 21.70 -14.75 -5.09
N LEU A 206 20.94 -14.64 -3.99
CA LEU A 206 21.03 -15.58 -2.86
C LEU A 206 20.30 -16.91 -3.10
N GLY A 207 19.23 -16.88 -3.89
CA GLY A 207 18.27 -17.98 -3.97
C GLY A 207 17.32 -18.03 -2.78
N ARG A 208 16.25 -18.84 -2.91
CA ARG A 208 15.10 -18.82 -1.99
C ARG A 208 15.43 -19.23 -0.57
N GLU A 209 16.17 -20.32 -0.39
CA GLU A 209 16.45 -20.90 0.92
C GLU A 209 17.26 -19.94 1.79
N LYS A 210 18.42 -19.49 1.29
CA LYS A 210 19.28 -18.51 1.98
C LYS A 210 18.58 -17.19 2.26
N PHE A 211 17.72 -16.74 1.35
CA PHE A 211 16.97 -15.52 1.56
C PHE A 211 15.92 -15.69 2.69
N ILE A 212 15.24 -16.82 2.78
CA ILE A 212 14.33 -17.13 3.89
C ILE A 212 15.08 -17.19 5.22
N GLU A 213 16.29 -17.76 5.25
CA GLU A 213 17.15 -17.74 6.45
C GLU A 213 17.45 -16.31 6.92
N LYS A 214 17.83 -15.41 6.00
CA LYS A 214 18.05 -13.98 6.32
C LYS A 214 16.81 -13.30 6.89
N ILE A 215 15.60 -13.69 6.46
CA ILE A 215 14.35 -13.17 7.05
C ILE A 215 14.14 -13.70 8.47
N TRP A 216 14.44 -14.97 8.73
CA TRP A 216 14.40 -15.52 10.09
C TRP A 216 15.43 -14.85 11.01
N ASP A 217 16.62 -14.54 10.51
CA ASP A 217 17.64 -13.78 11.25
C ASP A 217 17.10 -12.40 11.64
N TRP A 218 16.51 -11.69 10.68
CA TRP A 218 15.86 -10.40 10.93
C TRP A 218 14.77 -10.50 11.99
N ARG A 219 13.94 -11.56 11.95
CA ARG A 219 12.90 -11.80 12.96
C ARG A 219 13.50 -12.04 14.34
N ARG A 220 14.61 -12.78 14.46
CA ARG A 220 15.27 -13.00 15.76
C ARG A 220 15.82 -11.69 16.32
N GLU A 221 16.41 -10.86 15.47
CA GLU A 221 16.96 -9.56 15.88
C GLU A 221 15.86 -8.55 16.28
N LYS A 222 14.81 -8.39 15.47
CA LYS A 222 13.78 -7.36 15.68
C LYS A 222 12.63 -7.79 16.56
N GLY A 223 12.27 -9.08 16.56
CA GLY A 223 11.16 -9.60 17.35
C GLY A 223 11.37 -9.43 18.85
N VAL A 224 12.60 -9.65 19.33
CA VAL A 224 12.97 -9.42 20.75
C VAL A 224 12.74 -7.97 21.13
N ARG A 225 13.21 -7.03 20.30
CA ARG A 225 13.06 -5.59 20.54
C ARG A 225 11.60 -5.16 20.62
N ILE A 226 10.71 -5.70 19.79
CA ILE A 226 9.29 -5.38 19.84
C ILE A 226 8.70 -5.77 21.21
N TYR A 227 9.00 -6.98 21.68
CA TYR A 227 8.54 -7.42 22.99
C TYR A 227 9.16 -6.61 24.12
N ASP A 228 10.45 -6.28 24.06
CA ASP A 228 11.08 -5.42 25.05
C ASP A 228 10.41 -4.04 25.13
N GLN A 229 10.06 -3.44 23.99
CA GLN A 229 9.33 -2.17 23.95
C GLN A 229 7.95 -2.29 24.61
N LEU A 230 7.20 -3.38 24.35
CA LEU A 230 5.90 -3.63 24.98
C LEU A 230 6.04 -3.89 26.49
N LYS A 231 7.09 -4.61 26.92
CA LYS A 231 7.41 -4.83 28.33
C LYS A 231 7.76 -3.52 29.03
N CYS A 232 8.57 -2.67 28.40
CA CYS A 232 8.90 -1.34 28.91
C CYS A 232 7.68 -0.42 29.05
N LEU A 233 6.64 -0.60 28.22
CA LEU A 233 5.37 0.13 28.37
C LEU A 233 4.52 -0.39 29.54
N GLY A 234 4.92 -1.46 30.22
CA GLY A 234 4.16 -2.03 31.34
C GLY A 234 3.01 -2.93 30.91
N SER A 235 2.98 -3.40 29.66
CA SER A 235 1.85 -4.18 29.10
C SER A 235 1.63 -5.51 29.83
N SER A 236 0.40 -5.81 30.23
CA SER A 236 0.03 -7.00 31.02
C SER A 236 -0.32 -8.24 30.19
N TYR A 237 0.52 -8.56 29.20
CA TYR A 237 0.40 -9.75 28.35
C TYR A 237 0.79 -11.04 29.06
N ASP A 238 0.19 -12.15 28.65
CA ASP A 238 0.71 -13.49 28.97
C ASP A 238 1.83 -13.88 27.99
N TRP A 239 3.08 -13.53 28.33
CA TRP A 239 4.26 -13.83 27.50
C TRP A 239 4.51 -15.33 27.29
N THR A 240 3.91 -16.21 28.08
CA THR A 240 4.04 -17.67 27.87
C THR A 240 3.26 -18.16 26.66
N ARG A 241 2.34 -17.33 26.15
CA ARG A 241 1.46 -17.64 25.01
C ARG A 241 1.82 -16.88 23.73
N VAL A 242 3.00 -16.26 23.67
CA VAL A 242 3.48 -15.56 22.46
C VAL A 242 3.33 -16.45 21.25
N ALA A 243 2.74 -15.89 20.19
CA ALA A 243 2.59 -16.55 18.90
C ALA A 243 3.16 -15.67 17.79
N PHE A 244 3.87 -16.30 16.86
CA PHE A 244 4.29 -15.68 15.61
C PHE A 244 3.51 -16.33 14.47
N THR A 245 3.00 -15.55 13.52
CA THR A 245 2.09 -16.09 12.48
C THR A 245 2.70 -17.23 11.66
N MET A 246 4.02 -17.30 11.54
CA MET A 246 4.72 -18.43 10.87
C MET A 246 5.15 -19.58 11.82
N ASP A 247 4.75 -19.58 13.09
CA ASP A 247 5.00 -20.71 14.00
C ASP A 247 4.35 -21.99 13.47
N PRO A 248 4.93 -23.18 13.70
CA PRO A 248 4.38 -24.44 13.18
C PRO A 248 2.91 -24.68 13.50
N LYS A 249 2.46 -24.29 14.71
CA LYS A 249 1.05 -24.42 15.14
C LYS A 249 0.11 -23.54 14.30
N LEU A 250 0.52 -22.32 13.95
CA LEU A 250 -0.28 -21.39 13.17
C LEU A 250 -0.22 -21.71 11.68
N CYS A 251 0.93 -22.17 11.16
CA CYS A 251 1.03 -22.72 9.81
C CYS A 251 0.06 -23.90 9.59
N LYS A 252 -0.07 -24.79 10.58
CA LYS A 252 -1.07 -25.87 10.54
C LYS A 252 -2.50 -25.34 10.51
N ALA A 253 -2.82 -24.34 11.33
CA ALA A 253 -4.15 -23.72 11.35
C ALA A 253 -4.51 -23.06 10.01
N VAL A 254 -3.57 -22.35 9.37
CA VAL A 254 -3.77 -21.75 8.05
C VAL A 254 -3.95 -22.82 6.97
N THR A 255 -3.18 -23.91 7.04
CA THR A 255 -3.33 -25.06 6.13
C THR A 255 -4.70 -25.69 6.25
N GLU A 256 -5.15 -25.96 7.48
CA GLU A 256 -6.48 -26.51 7.77
C GLU A 256 -7.59 -25.59 7.26
N ALA A 257 -7.49 -24.28 7.54
CA ALA A 257 -8.46 -23.30 7.07
C ALA A 257 -8.53 -23.28 5.53
N PHE A 258 -7.39 -23.32 4.85
CA PHE A 258 -7.35 -23.37 3.39
C PHE A 258 -8.03 -24.63 2.85
N VAL A 259 -7.72 -25.80 3.42
CA VAL A 259 -8.28 -27.08 2.97
C VAL A 259 -9.80 -27.10 3.17
N ARG A 260 -10.31 -26.71 4.35
CA ARG A 260 -11.75 -26.67 4.61
C ARG A 260 -12.50 -25.73 3.67
N LEU A 261 -11.99 -24.50 3.53
CA LEU A 261 -12.59 -23.51 2.64
C LEU A 261 -12.50 -23.92 1.16
N HIS A 262 -11.51 -24.73 0.79
CA HIS A 262 -11.45 -25.28 -0.56
C HIS A 262 -12.46 -26.41 -0.75
N GLU A 263 -12.59 -27.33 0.22
CA GLU A 263 -13.55 -28.44 0.20
C GLU A 263 -15.01 -27.96 0.17
N ASP A 264 -15.34 -26.86 0.85
CA ASP A 264 -16.68 -26.26 0.80
C ASP A 264 -16.92 -25.37 -0.44
N GLY A 265 -15.90 -25.15 -1.27
CA GLY A 265 -15.97 -24.36 -2.50
C GLY A 265 -15.90 -22.84 -2.32
N SER A 266 -15.61 -22.35 -1.11
CA SER A 266 -15.35 -20.93 -0.82
C SER A 266 -14.00 -20.47 -1.38
N ILE A 267 -12.96 -21.31 -1.33
CA ILE A 267 -11.69 -21.10 -2.00
C ILE A 267 -11.68 -21.80 -3.35
N TYR A 268 -11.29 -21.07 -4.38
CA TYR A 268 -11.19 -21.60 -5.74
C TYR A 268 -10.04 -20.95 -6.50
N ARG A 269 -9.64 -21.59 -7.60
CA ARG A 269 -8.59 -21.09 -8.50
C ARG A 269 -9.23 -20.55 -9.79
N SER A 270 -8.82 -19.36 -10.22
CA SER A 270 -9.33 -18.74 -11.44
C SER A 270 -8.27 -17.85 -12.08
N SER A 271 -8.28 -17.73 -13.40
CA SER A 271 -7.53 -16.70 -14.12
C SER A 271 -8.38 -15.44 -14.24
N ARG A 272 -7.95 -14.37 -13.58
CA ARG A 272 -8.62 -13.06 -13.64
C ARG A 272 -7.59 -11.96 -13.83
N LEU A 273 -8.07 -10.78 -14.18
CA LEU A 273 -7.27 -9.57 -14.12
C LEU A 273 -6.93 -9.27 -12.66
N VAL A 274 -5.65 -9.13 -12.36
CA VAL A 274 -5.16 -8.81 -11.02
C VAL A 274 -4.35 -7.54 -11.05
N ASN A 275 -4.34 -6.83 -9.92
CA ASN A 275 -3.39 -5.76 -9.68
C ASN A 275 -1.99 -6.39 -9.52
N TRP A 276 -1.13 -6.23 -10.51
CA TRP A 276 0.23 -6.73 -10.51
C TRP A 276 1.22 -5.61 -10.22
N SER A 277 2.18 -5.85 -9.32
CA SER A 277 3.34 -4.97 -9.16
C SER A 277 4.53 -5.60 -9.86
N CYS A 278 4.95 -5.02 -11.00
CA CYS A 278 6.13 -5.47 -11.75
C CYS A 278 7.40 -5.39 -10.89
N ALA A 279 7.56 -4.32 -10.10
CA ALA A 279 8.67 -4.17 -9.17
C ALA A 279 8.76 -5.28 -8.10
N LEU A 280 7.61 -5.79 -7.61
CA LEU A 280 7.59 -6.86 -6.59
C LEU A 280 7.47 -8.26 -7.19
N ARG A 281 7.09 -8.35 -8.47
CA ARG A 281 6.70 -9.57 -9.19
C ARG A 281 5.62 -10.35 -8.43
N SER A 282 4.56 -9.65 -8.01
CA SER A 282 3.46 -10.26 -7.26
C SER A 282 2.14 -9.55 -7.51
N ALA A 283 1.06 -10.34 -7.47
CA ALA A 283 -0.29 -9.81 -7.29
C ALA A 283 -0.39 -9.08 -5.94
N ILE A 284 -1.18 -8.01 -5.91
CA ILE A 284 -1.55 -7.25 -4.72
C ILE A 284 -3.07 -7.09 -4.66
N SER A 285 -3.61 -6.92 -3.46
CA SER A 285 -5.06 -6.69 -3.26
C SER A 285 -5.44 -5.24 -3.51
N ASP A 286 -6.74 -4.96 -3.70
CA ASP A 286 -7.26 -3.61 -3.94
C ASP A 286 -6.89 -2.63 -2.80
N ILE A 287 -6.84 -3.09 -1.55
CA ILE A 287 -6.45 -2.27 -0.39
C ILE A 287 -4.95 -1.92 -0.37
N GLU A 288 -4.13 -2.62 -1.17
CA GLU A 288 -2.70 -2.36 -1.31
C GLU A 288 -2.40 -1.38 -2.45
N VAL A 289 -3.43 -0.85 -3.12
CA VAL A 289 -3.34 0.11 -4.23
C VAL A 289 -3.69 1.52 -3.76
N ASP A 290 -2.70 2.42 -3.80
CA ASP A 290 -2.88 3.85 -3.57
C ASP A 290 -3.43 4.48 -4.87
N LYS A 291 -4.64 5.06 -4.82
CA LYS A 291 -5.23 5.79 -5.94
C LYS A 291 -4.83 7.26 -5.87
N VAL A 292 -4.07 7.74 -6.87
CA VAL A 292 -3.59 9.13 -6.93
C VAL A 292 -4.32 9.89 -8.02
N ASP A 293 -5.16 10.85 -7.63
CA ASP A 293 -5.80 11.78 -8.56
C ASP A 293 -4.80 12.79 -9.09
N ILE A 294 -4.74 12.94 -10.43
CA ILE A 294 -3.94 13.96 -11.10
C ILE A 294 -4.84 14.86 -11.96
N PRO A 295 -4.63 16.20 -11.94
CA PRO A 295 -5.45 17.14 -12.69
C PRO A 295 -5.12 17.17 -14.20
N GLY A 296 -4.15 16.38 -14.64
CA GLY A 296 -3.64 16.37 -16.01
C GLY A 296 -2.19 15.89 -16.07
N LYS A 297 -1.49 16.30 -17.12
CA LYS A 297 -0.12 15.94 -17.46
C LYS A 297 0.81 16.09 -16.27
N THR A 298 1.26 14.95 -15.75
CA THR A 298 2.07 14.85 -14.54
C THR A 298 3.18 13.81 -14.76
N PHE A 299 4.35 14.08 -14.19
CA PHE A 299 5.52 13.21 -14.31
C PHE A 299 5.84 12.54 -12.97
N PHE A 300 5.87 11.21 -12.96
CA PHE A 300 6.20 10.42 -11.77
C PHE A 300 7.54 9.70 -11.94
N ALA A 301 8.30 9.61 -10.84
CA ALA A 301 9.48 8.75 -10.78
C ALA A 301 8.99 7.31 -10.53
N ILE A 302 9.33 6.40 -11.45
CA ILE A 302 8.91 5.00 -11.39
C ILE A 302 10.12 4.12 -11.10
N PRO A 303 10.03 3.15 -10.17
CA PRO A 303 11.11 2.19 -9.93
C PRO A 303 11.57 1.49 -11.22
N GLY A 304 12.88 1.45 -11.43
CA GLY A 304 13.47 0.82 -12.62
C GLY A 304 13.55 1.72 -13.86
N TYR A 305 13.16 3.00 -13.77
CA TYR A 305 13.31 4.00 -14.82
C TYR A 305 14.23 5.15 -14.37
N THR A 306 15.11 5.58 -15.26
CA THR A 306 16.00 6.74 -15.02
C THR A 306 15.22 8.06 -15.14
N ASP A 307 14.40 8.17 -16.17
CA ASP A 307 13.58 9.35 -16.43
C ASP A 307 12.21 9.23 -15.76
N LYS A 308 11.62 10.39 -15.43
CA LYS A 308 10.22 10.42 -15.00
C LYS A 308 9.29 10.04 -16.16
N VAL A 309 8.24 9.30 -15.83
CA VAL A 309 7.24 8.82 -16.78
C VAL A 309 6.03 9.75 -16.78
N GLU A 310 5.53 10.06 -17.98
CA GLU A 310 4.37 10.91 -18.20
C GLU A 310 3.05 10.16 -18.01
N PHE A 311 2.11 10.77 -17.28
CA PHE A 311 0.73 10.35 -17.09
C PHE A 311 -0.21 11.56 -17.19
N GLY A 312 -1.52 11.33 -17.25
CA GLY A 312 -2.51 12.41 -17.33
C GLY A 312 -2.63 13.03 -18.72
N VAL A 313 -2.36 12.23 -19.75
CA VAL A 313 -2.54 12.60 -21.15
C VAL A 313 -3.43 11.58 -21.84
N LEU A 314 -4.21 12.03 -22.82
CA LEU A 314 -5.04 11.19 -23.67
C LEU A 314 -4.52 11.31 -25.11
N VAL A 315 -3.99 10.21 -25.62
CA VAL A 315 -3.42 10.10 -26.97
C VAL A 315 -4.53 9.66 -27.92
N LYS A 316 -4.77 10.46 -28.96
CA LYS A 316 -5.65 10.13 -30.09
C LYS A 316 -4.81 9.62 -31.26
N PHE A 317 -5.17 8.45 -31.78
CA PHE A 317 -4.50 7.84 -32.92
C PHE A 317 -5.49 7.03 -33.76
N ALA A 318 -5.13 6.76 -35.00
CA ALA A 318 -5.98 6.12 -35.99
C ALA A 318 -5.62 4.65 -36.22
N TYR A 319 -6.65 3.82 -36.41
CA TYR A 319 -6.58 2.50 -37.03
C TYR A 319 -7.17 2.57 -38.43
N LYS A 320 -6.57 1.87 -39.41
CA LYS A 320 -7.09 1.82 -40.79
C LYS A 320 -8.19 0.77 -40.91
N VAL A 321 -9.33 1.14 -41.46
CA VAL A 321 -10.44 0.21 -41.76
C VAL A 321 -10.01 -0.73 -42.86
N GLU A 322 -10.25 -2.02 -42.67
CA GLU A 322 -9.90 -3.03 -43.66
C GLU A 322 -10.71 -2.80 -44.96
N ASN A 323 -10.04 -2.91 -46.12
CA ASN A 323 -10.63 -2.71 -47.44
C ASN A 323 -11.24 -1.30 -47.67
N SER A 324 -10.75 -0.28 -46.95
CA SER A 324 -11.20 1.11 -47.09
C SER A 324 -10.03 2.08 -46.82
N ASP A 325 -10.11 3.29 -47.36
CA ASP A 325 -9.21 4.40 -47.00
C ASP A 325 -9.65 5.13 -45.71
N GLU A 326 -10.76 4.69 -45.13
CA GLU A 326 -11.31 5.23 -43.88
C GLU A 326 -10.48 4.82 -42.66
N GLU A 327 -10.48 5.68 -41.65
CA GLU A 327 -9.76 5.49 -40.39
C GLU A 327 -10.69 5.63 -39.19
N VAL A 328 -10.45 4.81 -38.16
CA VAL A 328 -11.12 4.92 -36.86
C VAL A 328 -10.15 5.53 -35.87
N ILE A 329 -10.47 6.74 -35.41
CA ILE A 329 -9.67 7.42 -34.38
C ILE A 329 -10.14 6.97 -33.00
N VAL A 330 -9.23 6.43 -32.21
CA VAL A 330 -9.47 6.05 -30.81
C VAL A 330 -8.68 6.94 -29.87
N ALA A 331 -9.09 7.00 -28.61
CA ALA A 331 -8.40 7.76 -27.57
C ALA A 331 -7.96 6.84 -26.41
N THR A 332 -6.72 6.97 -25.94
CA THR A 332 -6.21 6.18 -24.81
C THR A 332 -5.17 6.91 -23.95
N THR A 333 -5.15 6.60 -22.66
CA THR A 333 -4.12 7.05 -21.72
C THR A 333 -2.92 6.09 -21.66
N ARG A 334 -3.05 4.90 -22.25
CA ARG A 334 -2.06 3.81 -22.19
C ARG A 334 -1.74 3.28 -23.58
N ILE A 335 -1.09 4.10 -24.40
CA ILE A 335 -0.80 3.77 -25.80
C ILE A 335 0.05 2.49 -25.94
N GLU A 336 0.89 2.17 -24.95
CA GLU A 336 1.67 0.92 -24.93
C GLU A 336 0.82 -0.34 -24.93
N THR A 337 -0.39 -0.27 -24.39
CA THR A 337 -1.31 -1.43 -24.34
C THR A 337 -1.92 -1.76 -25.69
N MET A 338 -1.78 -0.88 -26.70
CA MET A 338 -2.35 -1.10 -28.03
C MET A 338 -1.89 -2.42 -28.67
N LEU A 339 -0.67 -2.87 -28.36
CA LEU A 339 -0.14 -4.15 -28.86
C LEU A 339 -1.01 -5.36 -28.44
N GLY A 340 -1.73 -5.23 -27.34
CA GLY A 340 -2.65 -6.23 -26.81
C GLY A 340 -4.09 -6.05 -27.31
N ASP A 341 -4.36 -5.08 -28.19
CA ASP A 341 -5.72 -4.79 -28.64
C ASP A 341 -6.31 -5.99 -29.36
N THR A 342 -7.60 -6.20 -29.10
CA THR A 342 -8.39 -7.29 -29.68
C THR A 342 -9.68 -6.83 -30.31
N ALA A 343 -10.07 -5.56 -30.12
CA ALA A 343 -11.20 -4.93 -30.80
C ALA A 343 -11.11 -3.40 -30.68
N ILE A 344 -11.98 -2.70 -31.43
CA ILE A 344 -12.42 -1.35 -31.11
C ILE A 344 -13.88 -1.43 -30.70
N ALA A 345 -14.25 -0.82 -29.58
CA ALA A 345 -15.64 -0.68 -29.18
C ALA A 345 -16.18 0.70 -29.55
N VAL A 346 -17.41 0.73 -30.06
CA VAL A 346 -18.20 1.93 -30.30
C VAL A 346 -19.58 1.78 -29.65
N HIS A 347 -20.22 2.90 -29.33
CA HIS A 347 -21.56 2.85 -28.75
C HIS A 347 -22.60 2.43 -29.81
N PRO A 348 -23.57 1.53 -29.52
CA PRO A 348 -24.53 1.01 -30.50
C PRO A 348 -25.38 2.10 -31.19
N GLN A 349 -25.58 3.23 -30.52
CA GLN A 349 -26.40 4.36 -31.00
C GLN A 349 -25.57 5.50 -31.60
N ASP A 350 -24.25 5.36 -31.72
CA ASP A 350 -23.41 6.42 -32.27
C ASP A 350 -23.49 6.46 -33.79
N GLU A 351 -24.28 7.40 -34.32
CA GLU A 351 -24.48 7.61 -35.77
C GLU A 351 -23.16 7.76 -36.55
N ARG A 352 -22.08 8.24 -35.88
CA ARG A 352 -20.76 8.41 -36.51
C ARG A 352 -20.11 7.10 -36.90
N TYR A 353 -20.45 6.00 -36.24
CA TYR A 353 -19.79 4.69 -36.38
C TYR A 353 -20.73 3.56 -36.80
N LYS A 354 -22.03 3.82 -36.97
CA LYS A 354 -23.01 2.79 -37.36
C LYS A 354 -22.65 2.02 -38.64
N HIS A 355 -22.08 2.70 -39.63
CA HIS A 355 -21.64 2.07 -40.89
C HIS A 355 -20.38 1.21 -40.73
N LEU A 356 -19.75 1.22 -39.56
CA LEU A 356 -18.56 0.44 -39.22
C LEU A 356 -18.86 -0.76 -38.30
N HIS A 357 -20.10 -0.94 -37.85
CA HIS A 357 -20.48 -2.08 -37.02
C HIS A 357 -20.15 -3.41 -37.70
N GLY A 358 -19.40 -4.28 -37.03
CA GLY A 358 -18.99 -5.59 -37.55
C GLY A 358 -17.90 -5.54 -38.64
N LYS A 359 -17.40 -4.34 -38.99
CA LYS A 359 -16.21 -4.21 -39.83
C LYS A 359 -14.95 -4.47 -39.00
N TYR A 360 -13.81 -4.51 -39.69
CA TYR A 360 -12.51 -4.77 -39.09
C TYR A 360 -11.57 -3.60 -39.36
N VAL A 361 -10.63 -3.40 -38.45
CA VAL A 361 -9.46 -2.54 -38.66
C VAL A 361 -8.19 -3.37 -38.60
N GLN A 362 -7.14 -2.91 -39.28
CA GLN A 362 -5.83 -3.54 -39.22
C GLN A 362 -4.98 -2.95 -38.09
N HIS A 363 -4.40 -3.80 -37.24
CA HIS A 363 -3.43 -3.35 -36.25
C HIS A 363 -2.13 -2.89 -36.92
N PRO A 364 -1.55 -1.72 -36.58
CA PRO A 364 -0.46 -1.12 -37.33
C PRO A 364 0.91 -1.80 -37.14
N PHE A 365 1.06 -2.59 -36.08
CA PHE A 365 2.34 -3.22 -35.71
C PHE A 365 2.34 -4.76 -35.70
N CYS A 366 1.22 -5.40 -36.06
CA CYS A 366 1.16 -6.86 -36.17
C CYS A 366 0.07 -7.25 -37.16
N ASP A 367 0.11 -8.50 -37.64
CA ASP A 367 -0.88 -9.02 -38.60
C ASP A 367 -2.20 -9.43 -37.93
N ARG A 368 -2.74 -8.55 -37.08
CA ARG A 368 -3.98 -8.78 -36.34
C ARG A 368 -5.09 -7.90 -36.89
N ARG A 369 -6.17 -8.56 -37.27
CA ARG A 369 -7.45 -7.94 -37.62
C ARG A 369 -8.27 -7.73 -36.36
N LEU A 370 -8.73 -6.51 -36.12
CA LEU A 370 -9.48 -6.15 -34.93
C LEU A 370 -10.94 -5.88 -35.32
N PRO A 371 -11.92 -6.64 -34.81
CA PRO A 371 -13.33 -6.33 -35.03
C PRO A 371 -13.72 -5.00 -34.38
N ILE A 372 -14.65 -4.29 -35.02
CA ILE A 372 -15.36 -3.15 -34.43
C ILE A 372 -16.64 -3.70 -33.79
N VAL A 373 -16.65 -3.75 -32.46
CA VAL A 373 -17.75 -4.26 -31.64
C VAL A 373 -18.61 -3.13 -31.11
N VAL A 374 -19.86 -3.45 -30.77
CA VAL A 374 -20.80 -2.50 -30.19
C VAL A 374 -21.00 -2.83 -28.71
N ASP A 375 -20.84 -1.84 -27.84
CA ASP A 375 -21.01 -2.02 -26.39
C ASP A 375 -21.45 -0.69 -25.75
N ASP A 376 -22.44 -0.74 -24.86
CA ASP A 376 -23.05 0.44 -24.24
C ASP A 376 -22.18 1.07 -23.13
N PHE A 377 -21.05 0.45 -22.75
CA PHE A 377 -20.08 1.09 -21.86
C PHE A 377 -19.39 2.31 -22.49
N VAL A 378 -19.37 2.39 -23.83
CA VAL A 378 -18.67 3.46 -24.55
C VAL A 378 -19.43 4.78 -24.40
N ASP A 379 -18.83 5.74 -23.72
CA ASP A 379 -19.37 7.10 -23.68
C ASP A 379 -19.10 7.84 -25.01
N MET A 380 -20.17 8.13 -25.74
CA MET A 380 -20.15 8.86 -27.02
C MET A 380 -19.49 10.26 -26.90
N ASN A 381 -19.55 10.88 -25.72
CA ASN A 381 -19.04 12.23 -25.48
C ASN A 381 -17.57 12.23 -25.01
N PHE A 382 -17.01 11.08 -24.66
CA PHE A 382 -15.64 10.98 -24.18
C PHE A 382 -14.66 10.63 -25.31
N GLY A 383 -13.56 11.38 -25.39
CA GLY A 383 -12.52 11.15 -26.40
C GLY A 383 -13.05 11.30 -27.82
N THR A 384 -13.16 10.19 -28.55
CA THR A 384 -13.71 10.14 -29.91
C THR A 384 -15.07 9.45 -29.99
N GLY A 385 -15.55 8.80 -28.92
CA GLY A 385 -16.66 7.84 -28.98
C GLY A 385 -16.28 6.45 -29.52
N ALA A 386 -14.99 6.21 -29.76
CA ALA A 386 -14.43 4.91 -30.09
C ALA A 386 -13.26 4.58 -29.15
N VAL A 387 -13.26 3.38 -28.58
CA VAL A 387 -12.31 2.96 -27.54
C VAL A 387 -11.57 1.71 -28.01
N LYS A 388 -10.23 1.72 -27.91
CA LYS A 388 -9.45 0.50 -28.10
C LYS A 388 -9.70 -0.48 -26.94
N ILE A 389 -9.89 -1.76 -27.24
CA ILE A 389 -10.19 -2.78 -26.23
C ILE A 389 -8.98 -3.70 -26.06
N THR A 390 -8.39 -3.68 -24.86
CA THR A 390 -7.26 -4.52 -24.46
C THR A 390 -7.61 -5.37 -23.22
N PRO A 391 -8.39 -6.46 -23.37
CA PRO A 391 -9.01 -7.15 -22.23
C PRO A 391 -8.05 -7.69 -21.18
N ALA A 392 -6.79 -7.94 -21.53
CA ALA A 392 -5.79 -8.46 -20.61
C ALA A 392 -5.08 -7.40 -19.75
N HIS A 393 -5.37 -6.11 -19.95
CA HIS A 393 -4.60 -5.00 -19.37
C HIS A 393 -5.43 -3.84 -18.81
N ASP A 394 -6.76 -3.91 -18.89
CA ASP A 394 -7.67 -2.93 -18.28
C ASP A 394 -8.95 -3.62 -17.79
N ALA A 395 -9.51 -3.15 -16.67
CA ALA A 395 -10.66 -3.78 -16.03
C ALA A 395 -11.97 -3.57 -16.81
N ASN A 396 -12.16 -2.39 -17.41
CA ASN A 396 -13.35 -2.12 -18.23
C ASN A 396 -13.27 -2.93 -19.53
N ASP A 397 -12.09 -2.94 -20.16
CA ASP A 397 -11.83 -3.73 -21.36
C ASP A 397 -11.97 -5.23 -21.11
N TYR A 398 -11.62 -5.70 -19.90
CA TYR A 398 -11.79 -7.10 -19.48
C TYR A 398 -13.27 -7.51 -19.50
N ASP A 399 -14.16 -6.65 -19.00
CA ASP A 399 -15.60 -6.92 -18.98
C ASP A 399 -16.22 -6.86 -20.39
N VAL A 400 -15.81 -5.89 -21.22
CA VAL A 400 -16.20 -5.82 -22.64
C VAL A 400 -15.71 -7.06 -23.38
N GLY A 401 -14.45 -7.47 -23.14
CA GLY A 401 -13.87 -8.67 -23.72
C GLY A 401 -14.65 -9.93 -23.38
N LYS A 402 -15.20 -10.02 -22.17
CA LYS A 402 -16.11 -11.12 -21.79
C LYS A 402 -17.44 -11.04 -22.53
N ARG A 403 -18.09 -9.87 -22.54
CA ARG A 403 -19.41 -9.69 -23.19
C ARG A 403 -19.35 -9.95 -24.69
N CYS A 404 -18.28 -9.51 -25.35
CA CYS A 404 -18.08 -9.62 -26.79
C CYS A 404 -17.27 -10.86 -27.20
N ASN A 405 -16.93 -11.76 -26.26
CA ASN A 405 -16.13 -12.97 -26.50
C ASN A 405 -14.80 -12.71 -27.25
N LEU A 406 -14.06 -11.69 -26.80
CA LEU A 406 -12.79 -11.28 -27.39
C LEU A 406 -11.61 -12.09 -26.83
N PRO A 407 -10.53 -12.29 -27.62
CA PRO A 407 -9.30 -12.87 -27.10
C PRO A 407 -8.67 -12.03 -25.98
N PHE A 408 -8.00 -12.67 -25.04
CA PHE A 408 -7.31 -12.01 -23.95
C PHE A 408 -5.80 -12.14 -24.16
N ILE A 409 -5.17 -11.13 -24.76
CA ILE A 409 -3.76 -11.17 -25.18
C ILE A 409 -2.88 -10.43 -24.18
N THR A 410 -2.03 -11.17 -23.46
CA THR A 410 -1.07 -10.58 -22.51
C THR A 410 0.21 -10.16 -23.24
N ILE A 411 0.58 -8.88 -23.14
CA ILE A 411 1.77 -8.32 -23.81
C ILE A 411 2.95 -8.06 -22.89
N PHE A 412 2.77 -8.19 -21.57
CA PHE A 412 3.83 -7.98 -20.59
C PHE A 412 4.22 -9.29 -19.89
N ASN A 413 5.51 -9.50 -19.64
CA ASN A 413 5.95 -10.47 -18.64
C ASN A 413 5.82 -9.90 -17.21
N ASP A 414 6.19 -10.71 -16.23
CA ASP A 414 6.12 -10.38 -14.79
C ASP A 414 6.95 -9.14 -14.39
N ASP A 415 7.93 -8.77 -15.22
CA ASP A 415 8.80 -7.61 -15.05
C ASP A 415 8.30 -6.35 -15.76
N GLY A 416 7.19 -6.43 -16.51
CA GLY A 416 6.68 -5.32 -17.30
C GLY A 416 7.45 -5.09 -18.61
N TYR A 417 8.13 -6.11 -19.12
CA TYR A 417 8.76 -6.10 -20.44
C TYR A 417 7.81 -6.68 -21.49
N ILE A 418 7.85 -6.13 -22.70
CA ILE A 418 7.04 -6.60 -23.82
C ILE A 418 7.45 -8.02 -24.22
N ILE A 419 6.46 -8.90 -24.31
CA ILE A 419 6.57 -10.27 -24.83
C ILE A 419 5.69 -10.44 -26.07
N GLY A 420 5.86 -11.56 -26.78
CA GLY A 420 5.16 -11.82 -28.03
C GLY A 420 5.94 -11.40 -29.26
N ASP A 421 5.26 -11.39 -30.40
CA ASP A 421 5.83 -11.06 -31.71
C ASP A 421 5.39 -9.66 -32.15
N TYR A 422 6.11 -8.65 -31.65
CA TYR A 422 5.85 -7.23 -31.90
C TYR A 422 7.08 -6.51 -32.48
N GLY A 423 7.92 -7.26 -33.21
CA GLY A 423 9.13 -6.72 -33.84
C GLY A 423 10.03 -5.98 -32.86
N GLU A 424 10.32 -4.70 -33.15
CA GLU A 424 11.23 -3.87 -32.37
C GLU A 424 10.77 -3.59 -30.92
N PHE A 425 9.48 -3.77 -30.62
CA PHE A 425 8.96 -3.52 -29.28
C PHE A 425 9.28 -4.66 -28.30
N LYS A 426 9.58 -5.86 -28.80
CA LYS A 426 9.86 -7.04 -27.99
C LYS A 426 11.06 -6.80 -27.07
N GLY A 427 10.90 -7.09 -25.78
CA GLY A 427 11.94 -6.88 -24.78
C GLY A 427 12.13 -5.42 -24.34
N MET A 428 11.28 -4.48 -24.78
CA MET A 428 11.25 -3.13 -24.22
C MET A 428 10.47 -3.10 -22.91
N LYS A 429 10.83 -2.20 -21.98
CA LYS A 429 10.01 -1.95 -20.78
C LYS A 429 8.76 -1.16 -21.16
N ARG A 430 7.63 -1.39 -20.46
CA ARG A 430 6.31 -0.78 -20.75
C ARG A 430 6.32 0.72 -21.05
N PHE A 431 6.97 1.55 -20.23
CA PHE A 431 6.98 3.01 -20.43
C PHE A 431 8.02 3.50 -21.45
N ASP A 432 9.04 2.70 -21.76
CA ASP A 432 9.96 3.00 -22.88
C ASP A 432 9.28 2.64 -24.21
N CYS A 433 8.59 1.49 -24.23
CA CYS A 433 7.74 1.07 -25.32
C CYS A 433 6.64 2.10 -25.62
N ARG A 434 6.04 2.71 -24.59
CA ARG A 434 5.08 3.82 -24.73
C ARG A 434 5.63 4.96 -25.61
N LYS A 435 6.86 5.41 -25.34
CA LYS A 435 7.52 6.47 -26.11
C LYS A 435 7.77 6.02 -27.54
N ARG A 436 8.31 4.81 -27.70
CA ARG A 436 8.65 4.24 -29.01
C ARG A 436 7.44 4.04 -29.92
N ILE A 437 6.33 3.55 -29.37
CA ILE A 437 5.07 3.39 -30.11
C ILE A 437 4.55 4.75 -30.59
N LEU A 438 4.62 5.77 -29.74
CA LEU A 438 4.17 7.11 -30.12
C LEU A 438 4.99 7.67 -31.29
N GLU A 439 6.31 7.47 -31.29
CA GLU A 439 7.17 7.83 -32.42
C GLU A 439 6.80 7.08 -33.69
N LYS A 440 6.61 5.76 -33.59
CA LYS A 440 6.23 4.92 -34.73
C LYS A 440 4.87 5.28 -35.31
N LEU A 441 3.89 5.61 -34.48
CA LEU A 441 2.60 6.11 -34.95
C LEU A 441 2.72 7.45 -35.70
N LYS A 442 3.67 8.31 -35.32
CA LYS A 442 3.95 9.55 -36.06
C LYS A 442 4.63 9.26 -37.40
N GLU A 443 5.60 8.35 -37.42
CA GLU A 443 6.27 7.90 -38.66
C GLU A 443 5.26 7.31 -39.66
N LEU A 444 4.28 6.54 -39.18
CA LEU A 444 3.21 5.96 -40.00
C LEU A 444 2.06 6.94 -40.34
N GLY A 445 2.10 8.17 -39.84
CA GLY A 445 1.03 9.15 -40.05
C GLY A 445 -0.30 8.79 -39.37
N LEU A 446 -0.29 7.89 -38.37
CA LEU A 446 -1.48 7.44 -37.63
C LEU A 446 -1.71 8.21 -36.32
N TYR A 447 -0.71 8.93 -35.83
CA TYR A 447 -0.86 9.82 -34.69
C TYR A 447 -1.73 11.04 -35.04
N ARG A 448 -2.62 11.47 -34.13
CA ARG A 448 -3.48 12.65 -34.33
C ARG A 448 -3.16 13.76 -33.33
N GLU A 449 -3.32 13.47 -32.04
CA GLU A 449 -3.22 14.50 -31.00
C GLU A 449 -2.88 13.88 -29.65
N THR A 450 -2.29 14.66 -28.74
CA THR A 450 -2.18 14.32 -27.32
C THR A 450 -2.75 15.48 -26.53
N ILE A 451 -3.80 15.22 -25.75
CA ILE A 451 -4.47 16.25 -24.94
C ILE A 451 -4.28 15.99 -23.45
N ASN A 452 -4.36 17.06 -22.67
CA ASN A 452 -4.33 16.99 -21.21
C ASN A 452 -5.58 16.28 -20.67
N ASN A 453 -5.43 15.30 -19.78
CA ASN A 453 -6.53 14.50 -19.27
C ASN A 453 -6.40 14.22 -17.76
N PRO A 454 -7.27 14.80 -16.91
CA PRO A 454 -7.35 14.40 -15.51
C PRO A 454 -7.63 12.90 -15.38
N MET A 455 -6.95 12.22 -14.46
CA MET A 455 -7.14 10.78 -14.27
C MET A 455 -6.70 10.33 -12.88
N VAL A 456 -6.99 9.06 -12.56
CA VAL A 456 -6.50 8.38 -11.36
C VAL A 456 -5.41 7.40 -11.77
N VAL A 457 -4.24 7.51 -11.14
CA VAL A 457 -3.11 6.59 -11.37
C VAL A 457 -2.99 5.63 -10.18
N PRO A 458 -3.10 4.30 -10.38
CA PRO A 458 -2.95 3.33 -9.30
C PRO A 458 -1.48 3.03 -9.01
N PHE A 459 -1.04 3.27 -7.78
CA PHE A 459 0.30 2.97 -7.31
C PHE A 459 0.29 1.83 -6.29
N CYS A 460 1.29 0.95 -6.35
CA CYS A 460 1.50 0.00 -5.27
C CYS A 460 1.93 0.75 -4.00
N SER A 461 1.19 0.55 -2.90
CA SER A 461 1.46 1.21 -1.62
C SER A 461 2.86 0.93 -1.07
N ARG A 462 3.48 -0.18 -1.47
CA ARG A 462 4.80 -0.64 -1.00
C ARG A 462 5.94 -0.25 -1.93
N SER A 463 5.89 -0.62 -3.21
CA SER A 463 6.99 -0.38 -4.16
C SER A 463 6.94 1.02 -4.77
N LYS A 464 5.79 1.71 -4.70
CA LYS A 464 5.53 2.97 -5.39
C LYS A 464 5.65 2.88 -6.93
N ASP A 465 5.62 1.67 -7.46
CA ASP A 465 5.47 1.41 -8.88
C ASP A 465 4.00 1.55 -9.31
N VAL A 466 3.75 1.85 -10.58
CA VAL A 466 2.38 1.89 -11.14
C VAL A 466 1.87 0.47 -11.29
N VAL A 467 0.68 0.21 -10.78
CA VAL A 467 0.03 -1.10 -10.83
C VAL A 467 -0.29 -1.46 -12.28
N GLU A 468 0.08 -2.67 -12.67
CA GLU A 468 -0.24 -3.24 -13.97
C GLU A 468 -1.42 -4.22 -13.83
N PRO A 469 -2.55 -4.00 -14.51
CA PRO A 469 -3.55 -5.05 -14.62
C PRO A 469 -2.99 -6.17 -15.51
N MET A 470 -2.95 -7.39 -14.98
CA MET A 470 -2.47 -8.57 -15.71
C MET A 470 -3.38 -9.77 -15.48
N ILE A 471 -3.59 -10.60 -16.48
CA ILE A 471 -4.26 -11.88 -16.28
C ILE A 471 -3.29 -12.85 -15.64
N LYS A 472 -3.64 -13.32 -14.44
CA LYS A 472 -2.87 -14.34 -13.74
C LYS A 472 -3.80 -15.39 -13.13
N PRO A 473 -3.43 -16.68 -13.17
CA PRO A 473 -4.09 -17.70 -12.36
C PRO A 473 -3.78 -17.44 -10.88
N GLN A 474 -4.81 -17.21 -10.08
CA GLN A 474 -4.67 -16.96 -8.65
C GLN A 474 -5.74 -17.73 -7.85
N TRP A 475 -5.55 -17.79 -6.54
CA TRP A 475 -6.49 -18.34 -5.57
C TRP A 475 -7.33 -17.21 -4.99
N TYR A 476 -8.64 -17.44 -4.93
CA TYR A 476 -9.63 -16.48 -4.47
C TYR A 476 -10.50 -17.10 -3.38
N VAL A 477 -10.96 -16.26 -2.47
CA VAL A 477 -12.05 -16.57 -1.53
C VAL A 477 -13.32 -15.90 -2.07
N LYS A 478 -14.41 -16.66 -2.18
CA LYS A 478 -15.77 -16.12 -2.43
C LYS A 478 -16.21 -15.35 -1.21
N CYS A 479 -16.39 -14.05 -1.36
CA CYS A 479 -16.66 -13.15 -0.24
C CYS A 479 -18.15 -12.85 -0.03
N ASP A 480 -19.01 -13.23 -0.98
CA ASP A 480 -20.44 -12.92 -0.99
C ASP A 480 -21.16 -13.41 0.28
N GLN A 481 -21.20 -14.73 0.50
CA GLN A 481 -21.88 -15.31 1.65
C GLN A 481 -21.18 -14.94 2.96
N LEU A 482 -19.84 -14.91 2.96
CA LEU A 482 -19.05 -14.53 4.14
C LEU A 482 -19.37 -13.09 4.60
N ALA A 483 -19.53 -12.16 3.67
CA ALA A 483 -19.90 -10.79 3.98
C ALA A 483 -21.36 -10.65 4.41
N ALA A 484 -22.26 -11.44 3.83
CA ALA A 484 -23.65 -11.51 4.27
C ALA A 484 -23.74 -11.99 5.72
N ASP A 485 -23.05 -13.07 6.07
CA ASP A 485 -23.03 -13.63 7.44
C ASP A 485 -22.40 -12.66 8.44
N ALA A 486 -21.28 -12.03 8.07
CA ALA A 486 -20.60 -11.04 8.90
C ALA A 486 -21.46 -9.78 9.11
N THR A 487 -22.24 -9.38 8.10
CA THR A 487 -23.20 -8.27 8.20
C THR A 487 -24.35 -8.64 9.14
N GLU A 488 -24.86 -9.85 9.02
CA GLU A 488 -25.99 -10.32 9.82
C GLU A 488 -25.60 -10.48 11.29
N ALA A 489 -24.38 -10.94 11.59
CA ALA A 489 -23.86 -11.00 12.95
C ALA A 489 -23.87 -9.62 13.65
N VAL A 490 -23.58 -8.54 12.90
CA VAL A 490 -23.66 -7.17 13.45
C VAL A 490 -25.12 -6.74 13.64
N ARG A 491 -26.00 -7.04 12.68
CA ARG A 491 -27.43 -6.71 12.77
C ARG A 491 -28.13 -7.41 13.95
N LYS A 492 -27.79 -8.67 14.21
CA LYS A 492 -28.30 -9.45 15.35
C LYS A 492 -27.67 -9.05 16.69
N GLY A 493 -26.59 -8.27 16.67
CA GLY A 493 -25.86 -7.87 17.87
C GLY A 493 -24.94 -8.95 18.46
N GLU A 494 -24.70 -10.05 17.72
CA GLU A 494 -23.71 -11.09 18.04
C GLU A 494 -22.28 -10.51 17.93
N LEU A 495 -22.05 -9.66 16.93
CA LEU A 495 -20.85 -8.85 16.78
C LEU A 495 -21.18 -7.38 17.08
N LYS A 496 -20.53 -6.79 18.08
CA LYS A 496 -20.72 -5.37 18.44
C LYS A 496 -19.55 -4.53 17.97
N ILE A 497 -19.83 -3.52 17.15
CA ILE A 497 -18.84 -2.54 16.68
C ILE A 497 -18.94 -1.29 17.55
N ILE A 498 -17.81 -0.91 18.16
CA ILE A 498 -17.72 0.25 19.05
C ILE A 498 -16.62 1.18 18.51
N PRO A 499 -16.89 2.49 18.33
CA PRO A 499 -18.19 3.15 18.44
C PRO A 499 -19.24 2.73 17.39
N GLU A 500 -20.53 2.83 17.76
CA GLU A 500 -21.66 2.36 16.92
C GLU A 500 -21.74 3.02 15.54
N HIS A 501 -21.28 4.26 15.38
CA HIS A 501 -21.31 4.93 14.07
C HIS A 501 -20.43 4.25 13.02
N HIS A 502 -19.45 3.41 13.41
CA HIS A 502 -18.68 2.60 12.47
C HIS A 502 -19.46 1.44 11.85
N THR A 503 -20.66 1.09 12.37
CA THR A 503 -21.53 0.08 11.74
C THR A 503 -21.92 0.45 10.31
N LYS A 504 -22.17 1.74 10.03
CA LYS A 504 -22.46 2.22 8.68
C LYS A 504 -21.30 1.99 7.71
N ILE A 505 -20.08 2.21 8.18
CA ILE A 505 -18.85 1.99 7.39
C ILE A 505 -18.68 0.50 7.13
N TRP A 506 -18.94 -0.34 8.14
CA TRP A 506 -18.92 -1.80 8.00
C TRP A 506 -19.91 -2.29 6.94
N TYR A 507 -21.17 -1.87 7.01
CA TYR A 507 -22.19 -2.27 6.04
C TYR A 507 -21.86 -1.83 4.63
N HIS A 508 -21.45 -0.57 4.46
CA HIS A 508 -21.05 -0.06 3.16
C HIS A 508 -19.90 -0.86 2.54
N TRP A 509 -18.94 -1.29 3.35
CA TRP A 509 -17.81 -2.11 2.89
C TRP A 509 -18.24 -3.53 2.52
N MET A 510 -19.12 -4.15 3.32
CA MET A 510 -19.62 -5.51 3.07
C MET A 510 -20.54 -5.59 1.85
N GLU A 511 -21.36 -4.57 1.59
CA GLU A 511 -22.25 -4.51 0.41
C GLU A 511 -21.48 -4.46 -0.91
N GLY A 512 -20.29 -3.84 -0.91
CA GLY A 512 -19.43 -3.69 -2.09
C GLY A 512 -18.29 -4.70 -2.19
N ILE A 513 -18.31 -5.76 -1.38
CA ILE A 513 -17.17 -6.69 -1.31
C ILE A 513 -16.99 -7.47 -2.61
N ARG A 514 -15.74 -7.77 -2.94
CA ARG A 514 -15.37 -8.61 -4.09
C ARG A 514 -14.59 -9.81 -3.60
N ASP A 515 -14.54 -10.85 -4.43
CA ASP A 515 -13.74 -12.03 -4.15
C ASP A 515 -12.28 -11.67 -3.84
N TRP A 516 -11.79 -12.17 -2.73
CA TRP A 516 -10.49 -11.79 -2.21
C TRP A 516 -9.39 -12.67 -2.82
N CYS A 517 -8.48 -12.06 -3.58
CA CYS A 517 -7.26 -12.73 -4.03
C CYS A 517 -6.33 -13.00 -2.83
N VAL A 518 -6.15 -14.28 -2.48
CA VAL A 518 -5.36 -14.72 -1.31
C VAL A 518 -3.97 -15.24 -1.67
N SER A 519 -3.71 -15.58 -2.93
CA SER A 519 -2.36 -15.99 -3.35
C SER A 519 -1.44 -14.80 -3.63
N ARG A 520 -0.15 -15.01 -3.39
CA ARG A 520 0.94 -14.04 -3.61
C ARG A 520 2.17 -14.75 -4.16
N GLN A 521 2.96 -14.07 -4.98
CA GLN A 521 4.22 -14.60 -5.55
C GLN A 521 5.42 -14.18 -4.69
N LEU A 522 5.27 -14.33 -3.38
CA LEU A 522 6.28 -13.98 -2.38
C LEU A 522 7.10 -15.21 -1.99
N TRP A 523 8.33 -14.97 -1.52
CA TRP A 523 9.16 -16.03 -0.97
C TRP A 523 8.88 -16.24 0.52
N TRP A 524 8.42 -15.18 1.19
CA TRP A 524 8.06 -15.16 2.60
C TRP A 524 6.54 -15.19 2.80
N GLY A 525 6.08 -16.12 3.65
CA GLY A 525 4.67 -16.34 3.97
C GLY A 525 4.28 -17.81 3.94
N HIS A 526 3.00 -18.09 4.24
CA HIS A 526 2.45 -19.44 4.20
C HIS A 526 2.44 -19.99 2.76
N ARG A 527 2.93 -21.21 2.59
CA ARG A 527 2.80 -21.92 1.30
C ARG A 527 1.39 -22.47 1.19
N ILE A 528 0.68 -22.10 0.12
CA ILE A 528 -0.63 -22.68 -0.20
C ILE A 528 -0.46 -24.20 -0.40
N PRO A 529 -1.24 -25.05 0.30
CA PRO A 529 -1.10 -26.51 0.27
C PRO A 529 -1.77 -27.12 -0.97
N ALA A 530 -1.43 -26.62 -2.15
CA ALA A 530 -1.96 -27.12 -3.43
C ALA A 530 -0.84 -27.76 -4.26
N TYR A 531 -1.12 -28.94 -4.82
CA TYR A 531 -0.16 -29.73 -5.58
C TYR A 531 -0.67 -29.90 -7.02
N TYR A 532 0.19 -29.64 -7.99
CA TYR A 532 -0.08 -29.92 -9.40
C TYR A 532 0.50 -31.29 -9.75
N VAL A 533 -0.30 -32.16 -10.35
CA VAL A 533 0.13 -33.49 -10.77
C VAL A 533 0.54 -33.43 -12.24
N SER A 534 1.79 -33.77 -12.53
CA SER A 534 2.33 -33.92 -13.89
C SER A 534 2.72 -35.37 -14.13
N PHE A 535 2.41 -35.89 -15.32
CA PHE A 535 2.82 -37.22 -15.75
C PHE A 535 4.02 -37.10 -16.70
N ASN A 536 5.05 -37.93 -16.50
CA ASN A 536 6.25 -37.98 -17.36
C ASN A 536 6.11 -38.98 -18.52
N ASP A 537 4.88 -39.44 -18.77
CA ASP A 537 4.57 -40.39 -19.83
C ASP A 537 3.84 -39.65 -20.95
N ASP A 538 4.45 -39.56 -22.12
CA ASP A 538 3.89 -38.91 -23.31
C ASP A 538 2.58 -39.55 -23.78
N SER A 539 2.28 -40.79 -23.35
CA SER A 539 1.02 -41.49 -23.64
C SER A 539 -0.14 -41.05 -22.73
N ILE A 540 0.17 -40.50 -21.55
CA ILE A 540 -0.82 -39.95 -20.61
C ILE A 540 -0.89 -38.45 -20.88
N LYS A 541 -1.79 -38.06 -21.81
CA LYS A 541 -2.18 -36.65 -21.93
C LYS A 541 -2.78 -36.22 -20.58
N GLY A 542 -1.98 -35.52 -19.78
CA GLY A 542 -2.41 -34.92 -18.52
C GLY A 542 -3.74 -34.22 -18.77
N GLY A 543 -4.73 -34.53 -17.93
CA GLY A 543 -6.11 -34.09 -18.13
C GLY A 543 -6.17 -32.62 -18.52
N THR A 544 -6.98 -32.34 -19.53
CA THR A 544 -7.31 -31.01 -20.06
C THR A 544 -7.99 -30.13 -19.03
N LEU A 545 -7.29 -29.77 -17.95
CA LEU A 545 -7.42 -28.43 -17.40
C LEU A 545 -6.57 -27.58 -18.32
N ALA A 546 -7.24 -26.83 -19.19
CA ALA A 546 -6.63 -25.89 -20.12
C ALA A 546 -5.39 -25.26 -19.49
N ASN A 547 -4.27 -25.27 -20.23
CA ASN A 547 -3.02 -24.59 -19.91
C ASN A 547 -3.26 -23.07 -19.69
N SER A 548 -3.96 -22.70 -18.62
CA SER A 548 -4.17 -21.34 -18.15
C SER A 548 -3.00 -20.86 -17.28
N ASP A 549 -2.04 -21.74 -17.04
CA ASP A 549 -1.03 -21.56 -16.00
C ASP A 549 0.23 -20.84 -16.48
N GLY A 550 0.41 -20.62 -17.79
CA GLY A 550 1.44 -19.71 -18.35
C GLY A 550 2.87 -20.00 -17.89
N ARG A 551 3.14 -21.15 -17.27
CA ARG A 551 4.48 -21.57 -16.86
C ARG A 551 5.09 -22.34 -18.01
N VAL A 552 5.91 -21.64 -18.78
CA VAL A 552 6.94 -22.29 -19.59
C VAL A 552 7.91 -22.93 -18.60
N SER A 553 8.14 -24.24 -18.76
CA SER A 553 9.17 -25.00 -18.06
C SER A 553 10.55 -24.35 -18.15
#